data_AF-A0AA51N069-F1
#
_entry.id   AF-A0AA51N069-F1
#
_cell.length_a   1.000
_cell.length_b   1.000
_cell.length_c   1.000
_cell.angle_alpha   90.00
_cell.angle_beta   90.00
_cell.angle_gamma   90.00
#
_symmetry.space_group_name_H-M   'P 1'
#
loop_
_entity.id
_entity.type
_entity.pdbx_description
1 polymer ?
#
loop_
_entity_poly.entity_id
_entity_poly.type
_entity_poly.pdbx_seq_one_letter_code
_entity_poly.pdbx_strand_id
1 'polypeptide(L)' 'MNKKSNTSILVLIITYIITRIIYKVTGFNYSFSEGILNVKLLIDLGLWIIISVLINTILNKILLKSKE' A
#
# COMPACT_ATOMS: atom_id res chain seq x y z
N MET A 1 3.72 13.86 -22.19
CA MET A 1 3.10 12.82 -21.33
C MET A 1 3.84 12.76 -20.00
N ASN A 2 3.19 13.18 -18.93
CA ASN A 2 3.76 13.43 -17.59
C ASN A 2 4.38 12.17 -16.97
N LYS A 3 5.71 12.07 -16.88
CA LYS A 3 6.44 10.99 -16.16
C LYS A 3 5.95 10.77 -14.73
N LYS A 4 5.31 11.77 -14.11
CA LYS A 4 4.78 11.74 -12.74
C LYS A 4 3.58 10.79 -12.55
N SER A 5 2.72 10.58 -13.56
CA SER A 5 1.50 9.76 -13.36
C SER A 5 1.79 8.26 -13.35
N ASN A 6 2.77 7.80 -14.12
CA ASN A 6 3.08 6.37 -14.22
C ASN A 6 3.65 5.82 -12.91
N THR A 7 4.46 6.61 -12.19
CA THR A 7 4.98 6.21 -10.88
C THR A 7 3.87 6.06 -9.84
N SER A 8 2.89 6.96 -9.81
CA SER A 8 1.76 6.87 -8.86
C SER A 8 0.89 5.63 -9.08
N ILE A 9 0.66 5.26 -10.35
CA ILE A 9 -0.09 4.05 -10.71
C ILE A 9 0.70 2.79 -10.32
N LEU A 10 2.01 2.78 -10.58
CA LEU A 10 2.91 1.70 -10.16
C LEU A 10 2.91 1.49 -8.64
N VAL A 11 3.00 2.59 -7.87
CA VAL A 11 2.92 2.55 -6.41
C VAL A 11 1.60 1.91 -5.97
N LEU A 12 0.46 2.36 -6.51
CA LEU A 12 -0.85 1.79 -6.17
C LEU A 12 -0.95 0.29 -6.46
N ILE A 13 -0.46 -0.16 -7.62
CA ILE A 13 -0.48 -1.58 -8.00
C ILE A 13 0.39 -2.40 -7.05
N ILE A 14 1.60 -1.94 -6.74
CA ILE A 14 2.53 -2.64 -5.84
C ILE A 14 1.97 -2.67 -4.42
N THR A 15 1.45 -1.54 -3.92
CA THR A 15 0.77 -1.45 -2.62
C THR A 15 -0.38 -2.44 -2.54
N TYR A 16 -1.23 -2.51 -3.57
CA TYR A 16 -2.35 -3.44 -3.62
C TYR A 16 -1.90 -4.91 -3.56
N ILE A 17 -0.90 -5.29 -4.36
CA ILE A 17 -0.37 -6.65 -4.38
C ILE A 17 0.19 -7.03 -3.01
N ILE A 18 1.02 -6.18 -2.41
CA ILE A 18 1.66 -6.44 -1.12
C ILE A 18 0.61 -6.53 0.00
N THR A 19 -0.34 -5.60 0.03
CA THR A 19 -1.41 -5.60 1.04
C THR A 19 -2.23 -6.88 0.92
N ARG A 20 -2.56 -7.31 -0.30
CA ARG A 20 -3.32 -8.55 -0.54
C ARG A 20 -2.55 -9.82 -0.14
N ILE A 21 -1.24 -9.85 -0.33
CA ILE A 21 -0.39 -10.94 0.17
C ILE A 21 -0.43 -10.97 1.70
N ILE A 22 -0.29 -9.81 2.35
CA ILE A 22 -0.30 -9.72 3.81
C ILE A 22 -1.63 -10.22 4.35
N TYR A 23 -2.78 -9.77 3.82
CA TYR A 23 -4.09 -10.29 4.24
C TYR A 23 -4.21 -11.81 4.09
N LYS A 24 -3.65 -12.37 3.01
CA LYS A 24 -3.66 -13.82 2.78
C LYS A 24 -2.79 -14.58 3.78
N VAL A 25 -1.65 -14.00 4.20
CA VAL A 25 -0.71 -14.61 5.15
C VAL A 25 -1.20 -14.47 6.59
N THR A 26 -1.73 -13.30 6.96
CA THR A 26 -2.22 -13.03 8.32
C THR A 26 -3.61 -13.61 8.56
N GLY A 27 -4.32 -14.02 7.49
CA GLY A 27 -5.74 -14.38 7.56
C GLY A 27 -6.63 -13.19 7.92
N PHE A 28 -6.09 -11.97 7.91
CA PHE A 28 -6.78 -10.77 8.31
C PHE A 28 -7.72 -10.34 7.18
N ASN A 29 -9.02 -10.38 7.45
CA ASN A 29 -10.04 -9.99 6.49
C ASN A 29 -11.03 -9.07 7.20
N TYR A 30 -10.91 -7.77 6.95
CA TYR A 30 -11.90 -6.81 7.42
C TYR A 30 -13.11 -6.84 6.48
N SER A 31 -14.30 -7.00 7.06
CA SER A 31 -15.57 -6.86 6.33
C SER A 31 -16.29 -5.62 6.81
N PHE A 32 -16.76 -4.80 5.86
CA PHE A 32 -17.59 -3.62 6.16
C PHE A 32 -18.89 -3.95 6.90
N SER A 33 -19.34 -5.21 6.84
CA SER A 33 -20.49 -5.69 7.60
C SER A 33 -20.27 -5.68 9.11
N GLU A 34 -19.02 -5.65 9.59
CA GLU A 34 -18.72 -5.57 11.03
C GLU A 34 -18.76 -4.13 11.58
N GLY A 35 -19.09 -3.14 10.74
CA GLY A 35 -19.23 -1.73 11.11
C GLY A 35 -17.95 -0.90 10.96
N ILE A 36 -18.13 0.40 10.73
CA ILE A 36 -17.05 1.37 10.44
C ILE A 36 -16.20 1.76 11.66
N LEU A 37 -16.68 1.53 12.89
CA LEU A 37 -15.97 1.77 14.15
C LEU A 37 -15.34 0.49 14.71
N ASN A 38 -14.85 -0.36 13.82
CA ASN A 38 -14.21 -1.61 14.21
C ASN A 38 -12.70 -1.42 14.28
N VAL A 39 -12.06 -1.97 15.31
CA VAL A 39 -10.60 -2.00 15.47
C VAL A 39 -9.93 -2.65 14.24
N LYS A 40 -10.61 -3.60 13.60
CA LYS A 40 -10.13 -4.19 12.35
C LYS A 40 -10.00 -3.16 11.22
N LEU A 41 -10.92 -2.22 11.07
CA LEU A 41 -10.81 -1.15 10.06
C LEU A 41 -9.62 -0.23 10.37
N LEU A 42 -9.39 0.09 11.64
CA LEU A 42 -8.23 0.91 12.06
C LEU A 42 -6.90 0.20 11.75
N ILE A 43 -6.82 -1.10 12.04
CA ILE A 43 -5.65 -1.92 11.70
C ILE A 43 -5.48 -2.00 10.19
N ASP A 44 -6.57 -2.16 9.43
CA ASP A 44 -6.56 -2.23 7.97
C ASP A 44 -6.00 -0.96 7.33
N LEU A 45 -6.54 0.20 7.73
CA LEU A 45 -6.07 1.51 7.28
C LEU A 45 -4.64 1.78 7.72
N GLY A 46 -4.28 1.44 8.96
CA GLY A 46 -2.93 1.58 9.48
C GLY A 46 -1.92 0.77 8.69
N LEU A 47 -2.24 -0.50 8.40
CA LEU A 47 -1.43 -1.38 7.57
C LEU A 47 -1.25 -0.79 6.17
N TRP A 48 -2.33 -0.30 5.56
CA TRP A 48 -2.30 0.29 4.23
C TRP A 48 -1.42 1.55 4.16
N ILE A 49 -1.48 2.42 5.17
CA ILE A 49 -0.64 3.61 5.29
C ILE A 49 0.83 3.23 5.43
N ILE A 50 1.15 2.30 6.35
CA ILE A 50 2.53 1.85 6.60
C ILE A 50 3.15 1.27 5.33
N ILE A 51 2.43 0.38 4.65
CA ILE A 51 2.89 -0.24 3.40
C ILE A 51 3.12 0.82 2.32
N SER A 52 2.18 1.76 2.17
CA SER A 52 2.27 2.83 1.17
C SER A 52 3.49 3.72 1.41
N VAL A 53 3.78 4.10 2.66
CA VAL A 53 4.96 4.89 3.01
C VAL A 53 6.24 4.12 2.71
N LEU A 54 6.31 2.83 3.08
CA LEU A 54 7.48 1.98 2.82
C LEU A 54 7.76 1.86 1.32
N ILE A 55 6.75 1.53 0.53
CA ILE A 55 6.87 1.39 -0.92
C ILE A 55 7.27 2.71 -1.56
N ASN A 56 6.66 3.82 -1.15
CA ASN A 56 7.00 5.13 -1.69
C ASN A 56 8.47 5.51 -1.36
N THR A 57 8.95 5.23 -0.16
CA THR A 57 10.35 5.46 0.21
C THR A 57 11.31 4.58 -0.58
N ILE A 58 10.99 3.29 -0.73
CA ILE A 58 11.81 2.35 -1.51
C ILE A 58 11.85 2.77 -2.98
N LEU A 59 10.68 3.05 -3.59
CA LEU A 59 10.59 3.46 -4.98
C LEU A 59 11.26 4.81 -5.21
N ASN A 60 11.10 5.78 -4.32
CA ASN A 60 11.82 7.05 -4.44
C ASN A 60 13.33 6.84 -4.36
N LYS A 61 13.81 5.97 -3.46
CA LYS A 61 15.25 5.67 -3.37
C LYS A 61 15.77 4.96 -4.63
N ILE A 62 15.00 4.01 -5.19
CA ILE A 62 15.35 3.31 -6.43
C ILE A 62 15.30 4.26 -7.64
N LEU A 63 14.26 5.09 -7.75
CA LEU A 63 14.11 6.07 -8.82
C LEU A 63 15.17 7.17 -8.77
N LEU A 64 15.54 7.64 -7.57
CA LEU A 64 16.65 8.58 -7.39
C LEU A 64 17.97 7.95 -7.84
N LYS A 65 18.24 6.72 -7.42
CA LYS A 65 19.44 5.97 -7.82
C LYS A 65 19.48 5.60 -9.31
N SER A 66 18.33 5.53 -9.98
CA SER A 66 18.23 5.31 -11.43
C SER A 66 18.49 6.59 -12.24
N LYS A 67 18.55 7.76 -11.59
CA LYS A 67 18.69 9.06 -12.25
C LYS A 67 20.11 9.65 -12.13
N GLU A 68 20.95 9.09 -11.26
CA GLU A 68 22.41 9.24 -11.22
C GLU A 68 23.06 8.28 -12.24
#